data_AF-A0A7V9L0Q0-F1
#
_entry.id   AF-A0A7V9L0Q0-F1
#
_cell.length_a   1.000
_cell.length_b   1.000
_cell.length_c   1.000
_cell.angle_alpha   90.00
_cell.angle_beta   90.00
_cell.angle_gamma   90.00
#
_symmetry.space_group_name_H-M   'P 1'
#
loop_
_entity.id
_entity.type
_entity.pdbx_description
1 polymer ?
#
loop_
_entity_poly.entity_id
_entity_poly.type
_entity_poly.pdbx_seq_one_letter_code
_entity_poly.pdbx_strand_id
1 'polypeptide(L)'
;MARADWTYEVAPAGAPASGLEEYRVETTSGTHVGKVTVLLSRRDELLVAVERGTPPATHDVRVFPWRDVAAVDHAALRVRLNVSDEGIEQSLELDPDKGIEGEGADASRITELPRELRPSSSPAAPGPVDRPSTALALGLGLLGLFSLLVLAIAAITVEFDWEFVLFVVPLSLLVGAAVVAYRLFRDPYDSV
;
A
#
# COMPACT_ATOMS: atom_id res chain seq x y z
N MET A 1 -3.96 -25.90 10.23
CA MET A 1 -3.11 -24.70 10.34
C MET A 1 -2.73 -24.52 11.79
N ALA A 2 -1.47 -24.18 12.06
CA ALA A 2 -1.03 -23.86 13.42
C ALA A 2 -1.49 -22.42 13.76
N ARG A 3 -2.06 -22.24 14.95
CA ARG A 3 -2.47 -20.95 15.48
C ARG A 3 -1.61 -20.62 16.70
N ALA A 4 -1.25 -19.35 16.85
CA ALA A 4 -0.48 -18.86 17.98
C ALA A 4 -1.24 -19.06 19.30
N ASP A 5 -0.57 -19.60 20.31
CA ASP A 5 -1.11 -19.80 21.67
C ASP A 5 -0.78 -18.65 22.64
N TRP A 6 -0.14 -17.60 22.13
CA TRP A 6 0.44 -16.47 22.86
C TRP A 6 -0.27 -15.16 22.53
N THR A 7 -0.15 -14.19 23.43
CA THR A 7 -0.75 -12.85 23.24
C THR A 7 0.19 -11.92 22.48
N TYR A 8 -0.37 -11.01 21.72
CA TYR A 8 0.39 -10.04 20.95
C TYR A 8 -0.17 -8.64 21.11
N GLU A 9 0.72 -7.66 21.07
CA GLU A 9 0.34 -6.27 21.19
C GLU A 9 -0.23 -5.76 19.86
N VAL A 10 -1.38 -5.10 19.94
CA VAL A 10 -2.01 -4.37 18.83
C VAL A 10 -2.00 -2.87 19.10
N ALA A 11 -1.97 -2.08 18.04
CA ALA A 11 -2.08 -0.64 18.15
C ALA A 11 -3.46 -0.27 18.74
N PRO A 12 -3.54 0.73 19.64
CA PRO A 12 -4.81 1.26 20.09
C PRO A 12 -5.67 1.72 18.90
N ALA A 13 -6.98 1.52 18.99
CA ALA A 13 -7.89 1.94 17.93
C ALA A 13 -7.70 3.43 17.56
N GLY A 14 -7.47 3.69 16.26
CA GLY A 14 -7.26 5.05 15.73
C GLY A 14 -5.84 5.59 15.87
N ALA A 15 -4.90 4.81 16.40
CA ALA A 15 -3.49 5.18 16.39
C ALA A 15 -2.92 5.25 14.95
N PRO A 16 -1.98 6.16 14.67
CA PRO A 16 -1.32 6.20 13.38
C PRO A 16 -0.44 4.97 13.17
N ALA A 17 -0.33 4.54 11.90
CA ALA A 17 0.61 3.51 11.49
C ALA A 17 2.06 3.89 11.88
N SER A 18 2.82 2.91 12.36
CA SER A 18 4.20 3.09 12.82
C SER A 18 5.14 2.05 12.22
N GLY A 19 6.41 2.42 12.02
CA GLY A 19 7.42 1.50 11.49
C GLY A 19 7.13 1.02 10.06
N LEU A 20 6.88 -0.28 9.90
CA LEU A 20 6.56 -0.90 8.61
C LEU A 20 5.06 -1.17 8.42
N GLU A 21 4.20 -0.72 9.35
CA GLU A 21 2.76 -0.92 9.24
C GLU A 21 2.21 -0.32 7.95
N GLU A 22 1.19 -0.99 7.38
CA GLU A 22 0.59 -0.70 6.08
C GLU A 22 1.52 -0.91 4.87
N TYR A 23 2.76 -1.37 5.06
CA TYR A 23 3.60 -1.76 3.92
C TYR A 23 2.99 -2.96 3.22
N ARG A 24 2.97 -2.93 1.89
CA ARG A 24 2.53 -4.07 1.07
C ARG A 24 3.51 -5.22 1.23
N VAL A 25 3.00 -6.44 1.36
CA VAL A 25 3.80 -7.65 1.43
C VAL A 25 3.63 -8.47 0.16
N GLU A 26 4.75 -8.81 -0.46
CA GLU A 26 4.80 -9.69 -1.63
C GLU A 26 5.88 -10.76 -1.46
N THR A 27 5.78 -11.87 -2.20
CA THR A 27 6.88 -12.82 -2.31
C THR A 27 7.97 -12.31 -3.26
N THR A 28 9.16 -12.91 -3.23
CA THR A 28 10.21 -12.66 -4.22
C THR A 28 9.81 -12.99 -5.66
N SER A 29 8.78 -13.83 -5.87
CA SER A 29 8.16 -14.10 -7.17
C SER A 29 7.14 -13.05 -7.62
N GLY A 30 6.84 -12.06 -6.77
CA GLY A 30 5.86 -11.00 -7.04
C GLY A 30 4.42 -11.35 -6.69
N THR A 31 4.17 -12.46 -5.99
CA THR A 31 2.83 -12.81 -5.50
C THR A 31 2.45 -11.86 -4.36
N HIS A 32 1.32 -11.16 -4.51
CA HIS A 32 0.79 -10.33 -3.42
C HIS A 32 0.30 -11.22 -2.27
N VAL A 33 0.81 -10.95 -1.06
CA VAL A 33 0.44 -11.69 0.16
C VAL A 33 -0.60 -10.92 0.96
N GLY A 34 -0.37 -9.63 1.19
CA GLY A 34 -1.21 -8.80 2.04
C GLY A 34 -0.52 -7.50 2.45
N LYS A 35 -0.77 -7.04 3.67
CA LYS A 35 -0.13 -5.85 4.25
C LYS A 35 0.43 -6.12 5.65
N VAL A 36 1.50 -5.45 6.02
CA VAL A 36 2.04 -5.52 7.39
C VAL A 36 1.04 -4.85 8.33
N THR A 37 0.57 -5.60 9.32
CA THR A 37 -0.32 -5.06 10.36
C THR A 37 0.45 -4.65 11.61
N VAL A 38 1.50 -5.39 11.97
CA VAL A 38 2.38 -5.05 13.10
C VAL A 38 3.74 -5.75 12.99
N LEU A 39 4.80 -5.12 13.51
CA LEU A 39 6.07 -5.78 13.81
C LEU A 39 6.09 -6.19 15.27
N LEU A 40 6.46 -7.44 15.54
CA LEU A 40 6.43 -8.00 16.89
C LEU A 40 7.83 -8.45 17.32
N SER A 41 8.19 -8.18 18.57
CA SER A 41 9.34 -8.79 19.25
C SER A 41 8.82 -9.87 20.19
N ARG A 42 9.28 -11.11 20.02
CA ARG A 42 8.93 -12.21 20.92
C ARG A 42 10.16 -13.06 21.20
N ARG A 43 10.59 -13.13 22.47
CA ARG A 43 11.76 -13.92 22.90
C ARG A 43 13.00 -13.65 22.02
N ASP A 44 13.29 -12.37 21.79
CA ASP A 44 14.38 -11.88 20.94
C ASP A 44 14.27 -12.22 19.45
N GLU A 45 13.14 -12.78 18.99
CA GLU A 45 12.83 -12.97 17.58
C GLU A 45 11.96 -11.83 17.07
N LEU A 46 12.39 -11.21 15.97
CA LEU A 46 11.60 -10.23 15.22
C LEU A 46 10.65 -10.97 14.28
N LEU A 47 9.37 -10.62 14.35
CA LEU A 47 8.30 -11.22 13.58
C LEU A 47 7.53 -10.14 12.81
N VAL A 48 7.08 -10.47 11.61
CA VAL A 48 6.24 -9.63 10.77
C VAL A 48 4.85 -10.24 10.71
N ALA A 49 3.85 -9.54 11.26
CA ALA A 49 2.46 -9.92 11.13
C ALA A 49 1.87 -9.29 9.86
N VAL A 50 1.25 -10.12 9.03
CA VAL A 50 0.73 -9.77 7.72
C VAL A 50 -0.75 -10.10 7.69
N GLU A 51 -1.57 -9.06 7.55
CA GLU A 51 -3.00 -9.21 7.32
C GLU A 51 -3.22 -9.59 5.84
N ARG A 52 -3.96 -10.68 5.63
CA ARG A 52 -4.36 -11.18 4.32
C ARG A 52 -5.87 -11.07 4.15
N GLY A 53 -6.31 -11.07 2.90
CA GLY A 53 -7.74 -11.12 2.54
C GLY A 53 -8.38 -9.76 2.25
N THR A 54 -9.70 -9.76 2.11
CA THR A 54 -10.50 -8.57 1.85
C THR A 54 -11.57 -8.45 2.94
N PRO A 55 -11.40 -7.50 3.89
CA PRO A 55 -12.42 -7.21 4.87
C PRO A 55 -13.76 -6.83 4.21
N PRO A 56 -14.91 -7.23 4.76
CA PRO A 56 -15.09 -8.06 5.96
C PRO A 56 -15.19 -9.57 5.66
N ALA A 57 -15.08 -10.00 4.39
CA ALA A 57 -15.45 -11.34 3.96
C ALA A 57 -14.46 -12.42 4.37
N THR A 58 -13.16 -12.13 4.29
CA THR A 58 -12.07 -13.02 4.71
C THR A 58 -10.92 -12.16 5.20
N HIS A 59 -10.48 -12.37 6.44
CA HIS A 59 -9.24 -11.79 6.93
C HIS A 59 -8.60 -12.74 7.95
N ASP A 60 -7.31 -12.94 7.83
CA ASP A 60 -6.48 -13.66 8.78
C ASP A 60 -5.12 -12.97 8.86
N VAL A 61 -4.46 -13.10 10.02
CA VAL A 61 -3.16 -12.48 10.25
C VAL A 61 -2.11 -13.58 10.34
N ARG A 62 -1.18 -13.59 9.40
CA ARG A 62 -0.08 -14.55 9.30
C ARG A 62 1.20 -13.96 9.84
N VAL A 63 1.99 -14.77 10.53
CA VAL A 63 3.26 -14.36 11.11
C VAL A 63 4.40 -14.99 10.36
N PHE A 64 5.34 -14.15 9.94
CA PHE A 64 6.58 -14.56 9.31
C PHE A 64 7.76 -14.15 10.19
N PRO A 65 8.73 -15.04 10.44
CA PRO A 65 9.95 -14.65 11.12
C PRO A 65 10.76 -13.69 10.24
N TRP A 66 11.48 -12.76 10.85
CA TRP A 66 12.23 -11.74 10.10
C TRP A 66 13.25 -12.31 9.12
N ARG A 67 13.79 -13.51 9.41
CA ARG A 67 14.70 -14.24 8.50
C ARG A 67 14.08 -14.55 7.13
N ASP A 68 12.76 -14.57 7.03
CA ASP A 68 12.03 -14.80 5.78
C ASP A 68 11.83 -13.49 4.99
N VAL A 69 12.19 -12.34 5.55
CA VAL A 69 12.19 -11.05 4.84
C VAL A 69 13.45 -10.94 3.99
N ALA A 70 13.30 -10.97 2.68
CA ALA A 70 14.40 -10.79 1.72
C ALA A 70 14.80 -9.31 1.58
N ALA A 71 13.84 -8.40 1.53
CA ALA A 71 14.10 -6.98 1.33
C ALA A 71 12.96 -6.11 1.87
N VAL A 72 13.32 -4.89 2.28
CA VAL A 72 12.36 -3.82 2.58
C VAL A 72 12.67 -2.64 1.67
N ASP A 73 11.68 -2.24 0.89
CA ASP A 73 11.74 -1.06 0.03
C ASP A 73 10.87 0.03 0.64
N HIS A 74 11.51 0.97 1.32
CA HIS A 74 10.84 2.10 1.96
C HIS A 74 10.36 3.16 0.96
N ALA A 75 10.89 3.20 -0.27
CA ALA A 75 10.37 4.11 -1.29
C ALA A 75 9.07 3.57 -1.86
N ALA A 76 8.97 2.24 -1.99
CA ALA A 76 7.80 1.53 -2.46
C ALA A 76 6.83 1.09 -1.34
N LEU A 77 7.12 1.41 -0.07
CA LEU A 77 6.43 0.88 1.13
C LEU A 77 6.12 -0.62 1.02
N ARG A 78 7.17 -1.40 0.75
CA ARG A 78 7.04 -2.81 0.38
C ARG A 78 7.99 -3.69 1.17
N VAL A 79 7.49 -4.86 1.58
CA VAL A 79 8.28 -5.94 2.18
C VAL A 79 8.23 -7.15 1.25
N ARG A 80 9.40 -7.68 0.88
CA ARG A 80 9.53 -8.89 0.07
C ARG A 80 9.87 -10.07 0.95
N LEU A 81 9.05 -11.12 0.89
CA LEU A 81 9.26 -12.37 1.60
C LEU A 81 9.89 -13.42 0.69
N ASN A 82 10.84 -14.18 1.23
CA ASN A 82 11.45 -15.34 0.60
C ASN A 82 10.77 -16.64 1.07
N VAL A 83 9.45 -16.72 0.89
CA VAL A 83 8.64 -17.92 1.16
C VAL A 83 7.89 -18.34 -0.10
N SER A 84 7.63 -19.65 -0.24
CA SER A 84 6.74 -20.17 -1.28
C SER A 84 5.27 -19.95 -0.92
N ASP A 85 4.39 -20.11 -1.91
CA ASP A 85 2.94 -20.02 -1.70
C ASP A 85 2.44 -21.05 -0.67
N GLU A 86 2.98 -22.28 -0.67
CA GLU A 86 2.69 -23.26 0.38
C GLU A 86 3.21 -22.83 1.76
N GLY A 87 4.37 -22.17 1.80
CA GLY A 87 4.94 -21.63 3.04
C GLY A 87 4.07 -20.53 3.64
N ILE A 88 3.43 -19.72 2.80
CA ILE A 88 2.44 -18.72 3.22
C ILE A 88 1.25 -19.41 3.88
N GLU A 89 0.69 -20.45 3.27
CA GLU A 89 -0.45 -21.18 3.83
C GLU A 89 -0.09 -22.00 5.08
N GLN A 90 1.17 -22.37 5.26
CA GLN A 90 1.61 -23.10 6.46
C GLN A 90 2.04 -22.17 7.60
N SER A 91 2.17 -20.86 7.34
CA SER A 91 2.61 -19.89 8.32
C SER A 91 1.64 -19.78 9.51
N LEU A 92 2.21 -19.42 10.67
CA LEU A 92 1.49 -19.33 11.92
C LEU A 92 0.42 -18.25 11.85
N GLU A 93 -0.81 -18.58 12.22
CA GLU A 93 -1.91 -17.62 12.30
C GLU A 93 -1.96 -16.98 13.69
N LEU A 94 -2.11 -15.65 13.78
CA LEU A 94 -2.46 -15.00 15.04
C LEU A 94 -3.94 -15.20 15.34
N ASP A 95 -4.25 -15.51 16.59
CA ASP A 95 -5.62 -15.57 17.07
C ASP A 95 -6.14 -14.15 17.36
N PRO A 96 -7.19 -13.66 16.68
CA PRO A 96 -7.74 -12.32 16.95
C PRO A 96 -8.11 -12.09 18.43
N ASP A 97 -8.50 -13.14 19.15
CA ASP A 97 -8.87 -13.08 20.56
C ASP A 97 -7.66 -12.94 21.52
N LYS A 98 -6.44 -13.03 20.99
CA LYS A 98 -5.17 -12.89 21.73
C LYS A 98 -4.50 -11.53 21.53
N GLY A 99 -5.09 -10.64 20.74
CA GLY A 99 -4.63 -9.26 20.60
C GLY A 99 -4.92 -8.45 21.86
N ILE A 100 -3.90 -7.77 22.39
CA ILE A 100 -4.02 -6.90 23.57
C ILE A 100 -3.57 -5.49 23.18
N GLU A 101 -4.36 -4.48 23.50
CA GLU A 101 -3.96 -3.07 23.33
C GLU A 101 -2.97 -2.66 24.44
N GLY A 102 -1.81 -2.15 24.04
CA GLY A 102 -0.78 -1.64 24.96
C GLY A 102 0.15 -2.71 25.55
N GLU A 103 0.88 -2.34 26.59
CA GLU A 103 1.94 -3.17 27.17
C GLU A 103 1.42 -4.43 27.89
N GLY A 104 2.21 -5.51 27.88
CA GLY A 104 1.95 -6.73 28.67
C GLY A 104 1.60 -7.98 27.85
N ALA A 105 1.69 -7.92 26.53
CA ALA A 105 1.59 -9.09 25.66
C ALA A 105 2.89 -9.92 25.66
N ASP A 106 2.79 -11.22 25.34
CA ASP A 106 3.96 -12.10 25.16
C ASP A 106 4.85 -11.65 24.00
N ALA A 107 4.25 -11.03 22.99
CA ALA A 107 4.93 -10.41 21.86
C ALA A 107 4.63 -8.91 21.83
N SER A 108 5.67 -8.09 21.98
CA SER A 108 5.53 -6.63 22.05
C SER A 108 5.61 -5.98 20.67
N ARG A 109 4.87 -4.88 20.49
CA ARG A 109 4.86 -4.12 19.24
C ARG A 109 6.12 -3.28 19.12
N ILE A 110 6.78 -3.39 17.97
CA ILE A 110 7.93 -2.53 17.64
C ILE A 110 7.45 -1.32 16.87
N THR A 111 7.49 -0.16 17.51
CA THR A 111 7.16 1.14 16.91
C THR A 111 8.41 1.83 16.35
N GLU A 112 9.54 1.73 17.03
CA GLU A 112 10.82 2.24 16.57
C GLU A 112 11.61 1.15 15.83
N LEU A 113 11.78 1.33 14.53
CA LEU A 113 12.56 0.38 13.73
C LEU A 113 14.02 0.34 14.21
N PRO A 114 14.61 -0.86 14.32
CA PRO A 114 16.06 -1.04 14.44
C PRO A 114 16.79 -0.23 13.37
N ARG A 115 17.97 0.31 13.71
CA ARG A 115 18.70 1.26 12.85
C ARG A 115 18.93 0.75 11.42
N GLU A 116 19.16 -0.54 11.28
CA GLU A 116 19.38 -1.24 10.00
C GLU A 116 18.13 -1.28 9.11
N LEU A 117 16.95 -1.14 9.72
CA LEU A 117 15.64 -1.20 9.08
C LEU A 117 15.02 0.19 8.89
N ARG A 118 15.74 1.25 9.25
CA ARG A 118 15.22 2.61 9.07
C ARG A 118 15.39 3.02 7.60
N PRO A 119 14.40 3.72 7.02
CA PRO A 119 14.56 4.32 5.71
C PRO A 119 15.78 5.25 5.69
N SER A 120 16.49 5.28 4.55
CA SER A 120 17.52 6.28 4.32
C SER A 120 16.90 7.68 4.40
N SER A 121 17.39 8.52 5.30
CA SER A 121 16.92 9.91 5.48
C SER A 121 17.55 10.88 4.47
N SER A 122 17.97 10.39 3.29
CA SER A 122 18.61 11.22 2.28
C SER A 122 17.59 12.17 1.65
N PRO A 123 17.83 13.50 1.66
CA PRO A 123 16.97 14.48 0.98
C PRO A 123 16.86 14.26 -0.54
N ALA A 124 17.74 13.44 -1.12
CA ALA A 124 17.73 13.09 -2.54
C ALA A 124 16.90 11.83 -2.86
N ALA A 125 16.29 11.19 -1.85
CA ALA A 125 15.42 10.04 -2.06
C ALA A 125 14.09 10.52 -2.68
N PRO A 126 13.70 10.01 -3.87
CA PRO A 126 12.46 10.43 -4.53
C PRO A 126 11.24 10.03 -3.70
N GLY A 127 10.38 11.01 -3.41
CA GLY A 127 9.12 10.82 -2.72
C GLY A 127 7.99 10.39 -3.68
N PRO A 128 6.80 10.08 -3.15
CA PRO A 128 5.64 9.69 -3.96
C PRO A 128 5.24 10.73 -5.02
N VAL A 129 5.50 12.02 -4.76
CA VAL A 129 5.18 13.14 -5.66
C VAL A 129 6.19 13.32 -6.79
N ASP A 130 7.39 12.77 -6.66
CA ASP A 130 8.47 12.88 -7.67
C ASP A 130 8.29 11.86 -8.82
N ARG A 131 7.18 11.11 -8.82
CA ARG A 131 6.93 10.05 -9.80
C ARG A 131 6.39 10.61 -11.12
N PRO A 132 6.88 10.11 -12.27
CA PRO A 132 6.43 10.56 -13.58
C PRO A 132 4.93 10.28 -13.81
N SER A 133 4.39 9.23 -13.19
CA SER A 133 2.96 8.90 -13.23
C SER A 133 2.08 9.95 -12.54
N THR A 134 2.54 10.55 -11.44
CA THR A 134 1.85 11.65 -10.75
C THR A 134 1.80 12.90 -11.64
N ALA A 135 2.93 13.25 -12.27
CA ALA A 135 3.00 14.36 -13.22
C ALA A 135 2.12 14.11 -14.46
N LEU A 136 2.07 12.87 -14.95
CA LEU A 136 1.22 12.48 -16.08
C LEU A 136 -0.27 12.60 -15.73
N ALA A 137 -0.71 12.07 -14.58
CA ALA A 137 -2.10 12.18 -14.14
C ALA A 137 -2.54 13.64 -14.00
N LEU A 138 -1.69 14.47 -13.38
CA LEU A 138 -1.93 15.90 -13.24
C LEU A 138 -1.98 16.60 -14.61
N GLY A 139 -1.04 16.31 -15.49
CA GLY A 139 -0.98 16.88 -16.84
C GLY A 139 -2.21 16.54 -17.67
N LEU A 140 -2.64 15.27 -17.68
CA LEU A 140 -3.85 14.83 -18.37
C LEU A 140 -5.11 15.49 -17.79
N GLY A 141 -5.22 15.56 -16.46
CA GLY A 141 -6.36 16.19 -15.79
C GLY A 141 -6.49 17.68 -16.11
N LEU A 142 -5.38 18.43 -16.02
CA LEU A 142 -5.34 19.84 -16.36
C LEU A 142 -5.63 20.09 -17.85
N LEU A 143 -5.05 19.30 -18.74
CA LEU A 143 -5.29 19.42 -20.18
C LEU A 143 -6.76 19.12 -20.53
N GLY A 144 -7.35 18.09 -19.90
CA GLY A 144 -8.75 17.74 -20.06
C GLY A 144 -9.69 18.86 -19.60
N LEU A 145 -9.48 19.40 -18.40
CA LEU A 145 -10.26 20.52 -17.86
C LEU A 145 -10.13 21.78 -18.71
N PHE A 146 -8.91 22.13 -19.13
CA PHE A 146 -8.67 23.29 -19.98
C PHE A 146 -9.35 23.14 -21.35
N SER A 147 -9.23 21.97 -21.98
CA SER A 147 -9.88 21.68 -23.27
C SER A 147 -11.41 21.72 -23.15
N LEU A 148 -11.96 21.21 -22.05
CA LEU A 148 -13.40 21.27 -21.76
C LEU A 148 -13.86 22.72 -21.59
N LEU A 149 -13.10 23.54 -20.86
CA LEU A 149 -13.41 24.95 -20.66
C LEU A 149 -13.43 25.72 -21.98
N VAL A 150 -12.44 25.52 -22.85
CA VAL A 150 -12.38 26.15 -24.17
C VAL A 150 -13.59 25.76 -25.03
N LEU A 151 -13.95 24.47 -25.06
CA LEU A 151 -15.12 24.01 -25.81
C LEU A 151 -16.44 24.50 -25.21
N ALA A 152 -16.55 24.61 -23.89
CA ALA A 152 -17.73 25.18 -23.24
C ALA A 152 -17.90 26.67 -23.59
N ILE A 153 -16.81 27.45 -23.59
CA ILE A 153 -16.83 28.85 -24.03
C ILE A 153 -17.22 28.95 -25.51
N ALA A 154 -16.67 28.07 -26.36
CA ALA A 154 -17.00 28.03 -27.78
C ALA A 154 -18.50 27.68 -28.01
N ALA A 155 -19.04 26.71 -27.29
CA ALA A 155 -20.44 26.28 -27.41
C ALA A 155 -21.45 27.35 -26.94
N ILE A 156 -21.02 28.29 -26.10
CA ILE A 156 -21.84 29.45 -25.70
C ILE A 156 -21.79 30.56 -26.76
N THR A 157 -20.74 30.59 -27.59
CA THR A 157 -20.48 31.68 -28.55
C THR A 157 -20.80 31.30 -30.00
N VAL A 158 -20.91 30.00 -30.31
CA VAL A 158 -21.10 29.46 -31.65
C VAL A 158 -22.12 28.31 -31.57
N GLU A 159 -22.97 28.16 -32.59
CA GLU A 159 -23.83 26.97 -32.73
C GLU A 159 -22.99 25.74 -33.08
N PHE A 160 -23.22 24.65 -32.37
CA PHE A 160 -22.55 23.36 -32.58
C PHE A 160 -23.55 22.37 -33.16
N ASP A 161 -23.16 21.61 -34.19
CA ASP A 161 -23.97 20.52 -34.75
C ASP A 161 -23.22 19.18 -34.67
N TRP A 162 -22.20 18.97 -35.50
CA TRP A 162 -21.38 17.75 -35.48
C TRP A 162 -20.09 17.96 -34.65
N GLU A 163 -19.73 19.21 -34.41
CA GLU A 163 -18.56 19.66 -33.66
C GLU A 163 -18.62 19.22 -32.18
N PHE A 164 -19.77 18.77 -31.68
CA PHE A 164 -19.88 18.12 -30.38
C PHE A 164 -18.98 16.89 -30.24
N VAL A 165 -18.57 16.26 -31.35
CA VAL A 165 -17.56 15.20 -31.35
C VAL A 165 -16.23 15.67 -30.73
N LEU A 166 -15.92 16.97 -30.75
CA LEU A 166 -14.71 17.50 -30.13
C LEU A 166 -14.68 17.32 -28.61
N PHE A 167 -15.83 17.15 -27.94
CA PHE A 167 -15.90 16.85 -26.50
C PHE A 167 -15.35 15.45 -26.16
N VAL A 168 -15.17 14.56 -27.15
CA VAL A 168 -14.50 13.27 -26.96
C VAL A 168 -13.06 13.46 -26.49
N VAL A 169 -12.39 14.53 -26.93
CA VAL A 169 -10.99 14.81 -26.56
C VAL A 169 -10.84 15.10 -25.06
N PRO A 170 -11.51 16.12 -24.46
CA PRO A 170 -11.41 16.35 -23.02
C PRO A 170 -11.93 15.17 -22.21
N LEU A 171 -12.99 14.49 -22.67
CA LEU A 171 -13.49 13.30 -21.98
C LEU A 171 -12.45 12.19 -21.92
N SER A 172 -11.76 11.91 -23.04
CA SER A 172 -10.72 10.89 -23.10
C SER A 172 -9.51 11.23 -22.21
N LEU A 173 -9.13 12.51 -22.16
CA LEU A 173 -8.06 12.99 -21.29
C LEU A 173 -8.43 12.84 -19.80
N LEU A 174 -9.67 13.18 -19.42
CA LEU A 174 -10.16 13.03 -18.05
C LEU A 174 -10.28 11.56 -17.65
N VAL A 175 -10.77 10.69 -18.53
CA VAL A 175 -10.80 9.24 -18.29
C VAL A 175 -9.39 8.69 -18.15
N GLY A 176 -8.45 9.11 -19.01
CA GLY A 176 -7.05 8.75 -18.90
C GLY A 176 -6.43 9.17 -17.57
N ALA A 177 -6.66 10.42 -17.14
CA ALA A 177 -6.24 10.93 -15.86
C ALA A 177 -6.83 10.12 -14.70
N ALA A 178 -8.11 9.79 -14.74
CA ALA A 178 -8.79 8.99 -13.73
C ALA A 178 -8.22 7.57 -13.65
N VAL A 179 -7.91 6.94 -14.79
CA VAL A 179 -7.28 5.60 -14.82
C VAL A 179 -5.87 5.64 -14.25
N VAL A 180 -5.05 6.63 -14.60
CA VAL A 180 -3.69 6.76 -14.05
C VAL A 180 -3.76 7.06 -12.55
N ALA A 181 -4.63 7.96 -12.11
CA ALA A 181 -4.85 8.26 -10.70
C ALA A 181 -5.36 7.04 -9.93
N TYR A 182 -6.29 6.27 -10.51
CA TYR A 182 -6.78 5.03 -9.92
C TYR A 182 -5.68 3.98 -9.77
N ARG A 183 -4.82 3.83 -10.79
CA ARG A 183 -3.64 2.95 -10.70
C ARG A 183 -2.67 3.44 -9.64
N LEU A 184 -2.43 4.74 -9.54
CA LEU A 184 -1.60 5.35 -8.50
C LEU A 184 -2.23 5.20 -7.09
N PHE A 185 -3.54 5.05 -6.98
CA PHE A 185 -4.19 4.80 -5.69
C PHE A 185 -4.15 3.32 -5.33
N ARG A 186 -4.38 2.44 -6.30
CA ARG A 186 -4.46 0.99 -6.13
C ARG A 186 -3.08 0.35 -5.97
N ASP A 187 -2.12 0.82 -6.76
CA ASP A 187 -0.73 0.39 -6.78
C ASP A 187 0.17 1.64 -6.76
N PRO A 188 0.19 2.40 -5.65
CA PRO A 188 0.89 3.67 -5.61
C PRO A 188 2.37 3.58 -5.94
N TYR A 189 2.93 2.39 -5.73
CA TYR A 189 4.36 2.12 -5.69
C TYR A 189 4.86 1.28 -6.86
N ASP A 190 4.00 0.89 -7.80
CA ASP A 190 4.44 0.27 -9.06
C ASP A 190 4.83 1.36 -10.06
N SER A 191 6.08 1.32 -10.52
CA SER A 191 6.55 2.16 -11.63
C SER A 191 6.04 1.55 -12.94
N VAL A 192 5.11 2.26 -13.59
CA VAL A 192 4.76 2.04 -15.00
C VAL A 192 5.77 2.79 -15.87
#